data_AF-A0AAE0CJ65-F1
#
_entry.id   AF-A0AAE0CJ65-F1
#
_cell.length_a   1.000
_cell.length_b   1.000
_cell.length_c   1.000
_cell.angle_alpha   90.00
_cell.angle_beta   90.00
_cell.angle_gamma   90.00
#
_symmetry.space_group_name_H-M   'P 1'
#
loop_
_entity.id
_entity.type
_entity.pdbx_description
1 polymer ?
#
loop_
_entity_poly.entity_id
_entity_poly.type
_entity_poly.pdbx_seq_one_letter_code
_entity_poly.pdbx_strand_id
1 'polypeptide(L)'
;MTGQRKYDSGSQKRKAKERRDMVIQSFEGSMDRYVKRKPNQSEHENENVNVNVNTSLDVNDNAHGLNENEHVDVLNENIDDLNENEHVDELNKNIDDLNDNIEDLNENVDDLNDKAYDLCDPGNWKINISQKERDLIVEMGPKGLASPLTSANQGAISKEKEYWKDILKRITSVVKTIAISNLAFRGGNEKIDDCNNANFLRIIKMIAEFDPIMQEHLRRIRKKEIRHHYLGHNIQNEMIQLLASEVKK
;
A
#
# COMPACT_ATOMS: atom_id res chain seq x y z
N MET A 1 -11.40 8.56 -72.79
CA MET A 1 -10.52 8.58 -71.59
C MET A 1 -11.21 9.38 -70.49
N THR A 2 -11.86 8.72 -69.54
CA THR A 2 -12.43 9.39 -68.36
C THR A 2 -11.32 9.63 -67.35
N GLY A 3 -10.83 10.87 -67.27
CA GLY A 3 -9.83 11.24 -66.27
C GLY A 3 -10.39 11.05 -64.86
N GLN A 4 -9.84 10.09 -64.11
CA GLN A 4 -10.18 9.92 -62.70
C GLN A 4 -9.73 11.15 -61.93
N ARG A 5 -10.67 11.80 -61.22
CA ARG A 5 -10.33 12.91 -60.33
C ARG A 5 -9.55 12.36 -59.13
N LYS A 6 -8.41 12.99 -58.84
CA LYS A 6 -7.51 12.65 -57.72
C LYS A 6 -8.14 12.87 -56.34
N TYR A 7 -9.17 13.73 -56.25
CA TYR A 7 -9.84 14.06 -54.99
C TYR A 7 -11.36 14.22 -55.19
N ASP A 8 -12.10 13.90 -54.13
CA ASP A 8 -13.55 14.09 -54.06
C ASP A 8 -13.94 15.57 -54.19
N SER A 9 -15.01 15.80 -54.95
CA SER A 9 -15.63 17.12 -55.04
C SER A 9 -16.22 17.57 -53.69
N GLY A 10 -16.37 18.88 -53.49
CA GLY A 10 -16.98 19.42 -52.28
C GLY A 10 -18.41 18.91 -52.04
N SER A 11 -19.18 18.64 -53.10
CA SER A 11 -20.51 18.02 -53.01
C SER A 11 -20.44 16.59 -52.46
N GLN A 12 -19.50 15.78 -52.96
CA GLN A 12 -19.29 14.42 -52.47
C GLN A 12 -18.83 14.42 -51.01
N LYS A 13 -17.95 15.35 -50.62
CA LYS A 13 -17.51 15.51 -49.22
C LYS A 13 -18.68 15.88 -48.29
N ARG A 14 -19.59 16.76 -48.72
CA ARG A 14 -20.79 17.11 -47.94
C ARG A 14 -21.72 15.91 -47.77
N LYS A 15 -22.01 15.17 -48.83
CA LYS A 15 -22.80 13.92 -48.76
C LYS A 15 -22.12 12.85 -47.89
N ALA A 16 -20.80 12.74 -47.94
CA ALA A 16 -20.05 11.82 -47.09
C ALA A 16 -20.07 12.22 -45.62
N LYS A 17 -20.09 13.52 -45.31
CA LYS A 17 -20.27 14.04 -43.95
C LYS A 17 -21.69 13.77 -43.44
N GLU A 18 -22.71 14.10 -44.23
CA GLU A 18 -24.12 13.88 -43.89
C GLU A 18 -24.42 12.41 -43.59
N ARG A 19 -23.90 11.48 -44.38
CA ARG A 19 -24.01 10.04 -44.09
C ARG A 19 -23.35 9.62 -42.77
N ARG A 20 -22.20 10.21 -42.43
CA ARG A 20 -21.53 9.93 -41.14
C ARG A 20 -22.34 10.48 -39.97
N ASP A 21 -22.85 11.69 -40.11
CA ASP A 21 -23.64 12.35 -39.07
C ASP A 21 -24.98 11.62 -38.84
N MET A 22 -25.64 11.13 -39.90
CA MET A 22 -26.83 10.25 -39.79
C MET A 22 -26.54 8.95 -39.03
N VAL A 23 -25.39 8.32 -39.28
CA VAL A 23 -25.00 7.08 -38.57
C VAL A 23 -24.77 7.39 -37.09
N ILE A 24 -24.10 8.50 -36.75
CA ILE A 24 -23.88 8.91 -35.35
C ILE A 24 -25.22 9.17 -34.65
N GLN A 25 -26.12 9.91 -35.28
CA GLN A 25 -27.45 10.20 -34.73
C GLN A 25 -28.30 8.94 -34.54
N SER A 26 -28.14 7.93 -35.40
CA SER A 26 -28.85 6.65 -35.24
C SER A 26 -28.47 5.88 -33.97
N PHE A 27 -27.32 6.20 -33.37
CA PHE A 27 -26.84 5.59 -32.12
C PHE A 27 -27.09 6.47 -30.89
N GLU A 28 -27.55 7.71 -31.03
CA GLU A 28 -27.82 8.61 -29.91
C GLU A 28 -28.95 8.04 -29.02
N GLY A 29 -28.73 7.99 -27.71
CA GLY A 29 -29.68 7.40 -26.75
C GLY A 29 -29.86 5.87 -26.82
N SER A 30 -29.22 5.19 -27.78
CA SER A 30 -29.35 3.73 -27.95
C SER A 30 -28.83 2.94 -26.73
N MET A 31 -27.89 3.54 -25.99
CA MET A 31 -27.31 3.01 -24.75
C MET A 31 -28.24 3.12 -23.54
N ASP A 32 -29.20 4.07 -23.54
CA ASP A 32 -30.12 4.29 -22.42
C ASP A 32 -31.04 3.09 -22.18
N ARG A 33 -31.24 2.24 -23.19
CA ARG A 33 -31.97 0.97 -23.09
C ARG A 33 -31.27 -0.05 -22.19
N TYR A 34 -29.96 0.08 -22.00
CA TYR A 34 -29.15 -0.84 -21.22
C TYR A 34 -28.77 -0.29 -19.84
N VAL A 35 -29.07 0.99 -19.57
CA VAL A 35 -28.78 1.66 -18.30
C VAL A 35 -30.09 1.82 -17.49
N LYS A 36 -30.36 0.89 -16.57
CA LYS A 36 -31.45 1.06 -15.59
C LYS A 36 -31.05 2.15 -14.59
N ARG A 37 -31.61 3.35 -14.71
CA ARG A 37 -31.55 4.35 -13.63
C ARG A 37 -32.32 3.81 -12.42
N LYS A 38 -31.64 3.68 -11.28
CA LYS A 38 -32.34 3.44 -10.00
C LYS A 38 -33.15 4.70 -9.65
N PRO A 39 -34.41 4.57 -9.20
CA PRO A 39 -35.12 5.72 -8.66
C PRO A 39 -34.45 6.14 -7.35
N ASN A 40 -33.95 7.37 -7.30
CA ASN A 40 -33.58 8.00 -6.03
C ASN A 40 -34.87 8.44 -5.33
N GLN A 41 -35.13 7.91 -4.13
CA GLN A 41 -36.09 8.49 -3.20
C GLN A 41 -35.32 9.37 -2.21
N SER A 42 -35.64 10.65 -2.21
CA SER A 42 -35.31 11.63 -1.17
C SER A 42 -36.41 11.62 -0.09
N GLU A 43 -35.99 11.66 1.20
CA GLU A 43 -36.58 12.36 2.37
C GLU A 43 -38.07 12.11 2.71
N HIS A 44 -38.58 11.91 3.94
CA HIS A 44 -38.23 12.07 5.36
C HIS A 44 -39.07 11.00 6.12
N GLU A 45 -38.78 10.53 7.35
CA GLU A 45 -39.06 11.19 8.63
C GLU A 45 -38.34 10.48 9.79
N ASN A 46 -38.03 11.29 10.81
CA ASN A 46 -37.32 10.97 12.03
C ASN A 46 -38.20 10.25 13.05
N GLU A 47 -37.63 9.40 13.91
CA GLU A 47 -37.98 9.41 15.33
C GLU A 47 -36.86 8.81 16.21
N ASN A 48 -36.45 9.61 17.19
CA ASN A 48 -35.46 9.32 18.23
C ASN A 48 -36.06 8.42 19.31
N VAL A 49 -35.31 7.45 19.87
CA VAL A 49 -35.45 7.09 21.29
C VAL A 49 -34.08 6.79 21.91
N ASN A 50 -33.95 7.30 23.13
CA ASN A 50 -32.79 7.64 23.92
C ASN A 50 -32.31 6.49 24.83
N VAL A 51 -31.05 6.62 25.24
CA VAL A 51 -30.26 5.88 26.24
C VAL A 51 -30.95 5.83 27.61
N ASN A 52 -30.79 4.73 28.35
CA ASN A 52 -30.24 4.67 29.73
C ASN A 52 -30.62 3.35 30.43
N VAL A 53 -29.63 2.58 30.90
CA VAL A 53 -29.81 1.43 31.79
C VAL A 53 -29.08 1.73 33.08
N ASN A 54 -29.85 1.96 34.16
CA ASN A 54 -29.36 1.97 35.53
C ASN A 54 -30.30 1.14 36.42
N THR A 55 -29.68 0.16 37.11
CA THR A 55 -29.87 -0.20 38.52
C THR A 55 -31.25 -0.66 39.02
N SER A 56 -31.33 -1.89 39.55
CA SER A 56 -31.41 -2.15 41.01
C SER A 56 -32.13 -3.47 41.36
N LEU A 57 -31.49 -4.22 42.28
CA LEU A 57 -32.00 -5.06 43.38
C LEU A 57 -33.37 -5.77 43.25
N ASP A 58 -33.38 -7.08 43.49
CA ASP A 58 -34.22 -7.63 44.57
C ASP A 58 -33.73 -9.00 45.09
N VAL A 59 -33.96 -9.17 46.38
CA VAL A 59 -33.58 -10.25 47.31
C VAL A 59 -34.75 -11.26 47.38
N ASN A 60 -34.50 -12.57 47.52
CA ASN A 60 -34.78 -13.34 48.75
C ASN A 60 -34.78 -14.88 48.58
N ASP A 61 -34.12 -15.53 49.56
CA ASP A 61 -34.36 -16.80 50.26
C ASP A 61 -34.94 -18.05 49.56
N ASN A 62 -34.20 -19.16 49.69
CA ASN A 62 -34.73 -20.34 50.39
C ASN A 62 -33.62 -21.22 50.99
N ALA A 63 -33.71 -21.51 52.29
CA ALA A 63 -32.80 -22.35 53.05
C ALA A 63 -33.17 -23.84 52.99
N HIS A 64 -32.18 -24.74 53.09
CA HIS A 64 -32.12 -25.86 54.05
C HIS A 64 -30.98 -26.86 53.76
N GLY A 65 -30.27 -27.30 54.81
CA GLY A 65 -29.60 -28.62 54.83
C GLY A 65 -28.21 -28.67 55.46
N LEU A 66 -28.13 -29.11 56.72
CA LEU A 66 -26.95 -29.30 57.60
C LEU A 66 -25.99 -30.42 57.13
N ASN A 67 -24.68 -30.36 57.49
CA ASN A 67 -24.00 -31.27 58.45
C ASN A 67 -22.43 -31.22 58.36
N GLU A 68 -21.84 -30.84 59.51
CA GLU A 68 -20.55 -31.16 60.20
C GLU A 68 -19.22 -31.41 59.44
N ASN A 69 -18.19 -30.60 59.79
CA ASN A 69 -16.77 -30.82 59.50
C ASN A 69 -15.99 -30.87 60.83
N GLU A 70 -15.63 -32.05 61.31
CA GLU A 70 -14.62 -32.27 62.36
C GLU A 70 -13.76 -33.49 62.00
N HIS A 71 -12.85 -33.38 61.02
CA HIS A 71 -11.73 -34.33 60.91
C HIS A 71 -10.64 -33.88 59.91
N VAL A 72 -9.84 -32.85 60.22
CA VAL A 72 -8.63 -32.54 59.43
C VAL A 72 -7.51 -32.06 60.35
N ASP A 73 -6.95 -32.96 61.19
CA ASP A 73 -5.78 -32.61 62.04
C ASP A 73 -4.76 -33.75 62.24
N VAL A 74 -4.76 -34.83 61.43
CA VAL A 74 -3.88 -36.01 61.70
C VAL A 74 -3.01 -36.44 60.52
N LEU A 75 -2.61 -35.55 59.60
CA LEU A 75 -1.73 -35.95 58.46
C LEU A 75 -0.44 -35.13 58.31
N ASN A 76 -0.05 -34.32 59.30
CA ASN A 76 1.04 -33.36 59.12
C ASN A 76 2.34 -33.63 59.90
N GLU A 77 2.58 -34.85 60.40
CA GLU A 77 3.78 -35.14 61.21
C GLU A 77 4.84 -36.07 60.58
N ASN A 78 4.69 -36.51 59.32
CA ASN A 78 5.64 -37.47 58.72
C ASN A 78 6.42 -36.95 57.49
N ILE A 79 6.65 -35.63 57.35
CA ILE A 79 7.37 -35.06 56.18
C ILE A 79 8.82 -34.64 56.50
N ASP A 80 9.25 -34.64 57.75
CA ASP A 80 10.58 -34.08 58.10
C ASP A 80 11.76 -35.06 57.93
N ASP A 81 11.52 -36.36 57.73
CA ASP A 81 12.57 -37.39 57.66
C ASP A 81 13.08 -37.73 56.24
N LEU A 82 12.75 -36.95 55.21
CA LEU A 82 13.17 -37.22 53.81
C LEU A 82 14.11 -36.18 53.19
N ASN A 83 14.59 -35.19 53.95
CA ASN A 83 15.30 -34.04 53.39
C ASN A 83 16.83 -34.02 53.59
N GLU A 84 17.46 -35.12 54.00
CA GLU A 84 18.94 -35.22 53.97
C GLU A 84 19.42 -35.62 52.57
N ASN A 85 19.29 -34.70 51.60
CA ASN A 85 19.88 -34.85 50.27
C ASN A 85 21.22 -34.11 50.20
N GLU A 86 22.25 -34.65 50.86
CA GLU A 86 23.63 -34.11 50.83
C GLU A 86 24.15 -33.91 49.39
N HIS A 87 23.67 -34.72 48.45
CA HIS A 87 23.95 -34.61 47.01
C HIS A 87 23.33 -33.36 46.35
N VAL A 88 22.26 -32.79 46.91
CA VAL A 88 21.62 -31.57 46.38
C VAL A 88 22.44 -30.34 46.74
N ASP A 89 23.07 -30.32 47.92
CA ASP A 89 23.94 -29.20 48.32
C ASP A 89 25.23 -29.13 47.48
N GLU A 90 25.83 -30.28 47.16
CA GLU A 90 26.98 -30.35 46.26
C GLU A 90 26.61 -29.96 44.82
N LEU A 91 25.40 -30.32 44.36
CA LEU A 91 24.90 -29.87 43.06
C LEU A 91 24.65 -28.35 43.03
N ASN A 92 24.07 -27.79 44.10
CA ASN A 92 23.83 -26.36 44.21
C ASN A 92 25.14 -25.58 44.22
N LYS A 93 26.15 -26.06 44.94
CA LYS A 93 27.48 -25.43 44.94
C LYS A 93 28.14 -25.42 43.56
N ASN A 94 28.05 -26.53 42.81
CA ASN A 94 28.55 -26.57 41.43
C ASN A 94 27.78 -25.63 40.50
N ILE A 95 26.48 -25.43 40.74
CA ILE A 95 25.67 -24.45 40.01
C ILE A 95 26.14 -23.03 40.31
N ASP A 96 26.43 -22.72 41.58
CA ASP A 96 26.95 -21.41 41.98
C ASP A 96 28.32 -21.13 41.36
N ASP A 97 29.26 -22.09 41.43
CA ASP A 97 30.57 -21.96 40.79
C ASP A 97 30.45 -21.78 39.25
N LEU A 98 29.47 -22.42 38.60
CA LEU A 98 29.20 -22.24 37.18
C LEU A 98 28.60 -20.87 36.88
N ASN A 99 27.73 -20.36 37.75
CA ASN A 99 27.13 -19.04 37.60
C ASN A 99 28.18 -17.93 37.72
N ASP A 100 29.09 -18.05 38.68
CA ASP A 100 30.21 -17.10 38.85
C ASP A 100 31.10 -17.06 37.60
N ASN A 101 31.42 -18.23 37.02
CA ASN A 101 32.18 -18.30 35.76
C ASN A 101 31.42 -17.69 34.56
N ILE A 102 30.08 -17.80 34.53
CA ILE A 102 29.25 -17.18 33.50
C ILE A 102 29.23 -15.66 33.67
N GLU A 103 29.18 -15.16 34.91
CA GLU A 103 29.20 -13.73 35.21
C GLU A 103 30.54 -13.10 34.79
N ASP A 104 31.67 -13.73 35.13
CA ASP A 104 33.01 -13.31 34.67
C ASP A 104 33.14 -13.32 33.13
N LEU A 105 32.54 -14.29 32.45
CA LEU A 105 32.52 -14.34 30.98
C LEU A 105 31.64 -13.24 30.37
N ASN A 106 30.51 -12.92 31.01
CA ASN A 106 29.63 -11.85 30.55
C ASN A 106 30.29 -10.47 30.72
N GLU A 107 30.98 -10.22 31.84
CA GLU A 107 31.73 -8.97 32.03
C GLU A 107 32.80 -8.77 30.93
N ASN A 108 33.50 -9.84 30.54
CA ASN A 108 34.46 -9.79 29.43
C ASN A 108 33.81 -9.52 28.06
N VAL A 109 32.56 -9.94 27.86
CA VAL A 109 31.80 -9.66 26.63
C VAL A 109 31.33 -8.21 26.59
N ASP A 110 30.92 -7.64 27.72
CA ASP A 110 30.52 -6.23 27.81
C ASP A 110 31.71 -5.28 27.57
N ASP A 111 32.91 -5.59 28.10
CA ASP A 111 34.16 -4.86 27.81
C ASP A 111 34.57 -4.91 26.32
N LEU A 112 34.23 -5.99 25.62
CA LEU A 112 34.44 -6.12 24.17
C LEU A 112 33.36 -5.41 23.36
N ASN A 113 32.14 -5.31 23.90
CA ASN A 113 31.02 -4.61 23.29
C ASN A 113 31.18 -3.08 23.43
N ASP A 114 31.77 -2.58 24.51
CA ASP A 114 32.14 -1.17 24.67
C ASP A 114 33.36 -0.77 23.82
N LYS A 115 34.22 -1.73 23.45
CA LYS A 115 35.27 -1.56 22.44
C LYS A 115 34.81 -1.85 21.02
N ALA A 116 33.56 -2.26 20.81
CA ALA A 116 33.00 -2.42 19.48
C ALA A 116 32.93 -1.01 18.88
N TYR A 117 33.85 -0.73 17.93
CA TYR A 117 33.86 0.46 17.11
C TYR A 117 32.43 0.89 16.80
N ASP A 118 31.91 1.92 17.48
CA ASP A 118 30.60 2.44 17.14
C ASP A 118 30.73 3.10 15.77
N LEU A 119 30.50 2.27 14.75
CA LEU A 119 30.68 2.60 13.35
C LEU A 119 29.75 3.74 12.93
N CYS A 120 28.77 4.10 13.77
CA CYS A 120 27.83 5.19 13.56
C CYS A 120 28.23 6.50 14.24
N ASP A 121 29.34 6.55 14.99
CA ASP A 121 29.92 7.79 15.51
C ASP A 121 31.08 8.25 14.60
N PRO A 122 30.92 9.38 13.86
CA PRO A 122 31.98 9.96 13.05
C PRO A 122 33.27 10.29 13.82
N GLY A 123 33.17 10.51 15.14
CA GLY A 123 34.32 10.77 16.02
C GLY A 123 35.22 9.54 16.23
N ASN A 124 34.68 8.33 16.03
CA ASN A 124 35.40 7.07 16.22
C ASN A 124 35.89 6.45 14.89
N TRP A 125 35.70 7.16 13.77
CA TRP A 125 36.10 6.67 12.45
C TRP A 125 37.61 6.75 12.26
N LYS A 126 38.18 5.65 11.75
CA LYS A 126 39.57 5.66 11.26
C LYS A 126 39.67 6.68 10.11
N ILE A 127 40.77 7.44 10.07
CA ILE A 127 41.05 8.44 9.02
C ILE A 127 40.90 7.84 7.61
N ASN A 128 41.14 6.54 7.44
CA ASN A 128 40.96 5.84 6.17
C ASN A 128 39.97 4.68 6.29
N ILE A 129 38.68 4.99 6.12
CA ILE A 129 37.57 4.03 6.11
C ILE A 129 37.54 3.29 4.76
N SER A 130 37.48 1.96 4.77
CA SER A 130 37.34 1.15 3.55
C SER A 130 36.00 1.40 2.86
N GLN A 131 35.91 1.10 1.56
CA GLN A 131 34.66 1.29 0.81
C GLN A 131 33.51 0.46 1.40
N LYS A 132 33.80 -0.78 1.84
CA LYS A 132 32.79 -1.66 2.45
C LYS A 132 32.25 -1.09 3.77
N GLU A 133 33.11 -0.49 4.59
CA GLU A 133 32.70 0.17 5.82
C GLU A 133 31.87 1.43 5.52
N ARG A 134 32.21 2.20 4.48
CA ARG A 134 31.39 3.35 4.04
C ARG A 134 30.00 2.93 3.56
N ASP A 135 29.94 1.89 2.73
CA ASP A 135 28.66 1.38 2.21
C ASP A 135 27.78 0.89 3.36
N LEU A 136 28.37 0.21 4.35
CA LEU A 136 27.69 -0.24 5.56
C LEU A 136 27.20 0.94 6.43
N ILE A 137 28.01 1.99 6.62
CA ILE A 137 27.60 3.21 7.35
C ILE A 137 26.42 3.91 6.65
N VAL A 138 26.46 4.00 5.32
CA VAL A 138 25.39 4.62 4.52
C VAL A 138 24.11 3.79 4.60
N GLU A 139 24.23 2.47 4.57
CA GLU A 139 23.10 1.54 4.68
C GLU A 139 22.48 1.57 6.09
N MET A 140 23.31 1.54 7.14
CA MET A 140 22.86 1.55 8.53
C MET A 140 22.31 2.91 8.96
N GLY A 141 22.80 3.99 8.35
CA GLY A 141 22.44 5.35 8.72
C GLY A 141 22.84 5.73 10.15
N PRO A 142 22.57 6.96 10.57
CA PRO A 142 22.86 7.42 11.93
C PRO A 142 22.04 6.66 12.98
N LYS A 143 22.71 5.88 13.84
CA LYS A 143 22.11 5.31 15.07
C LYS A 143 21.66 6.45 15.96
N GLY A 144 20.38 6.43 16.36
CA GLY A 144 19.72 7.53 17.09
C GLY A 144 18.77 8.38 16.25
N LEU A 145 18.83 8.30 14.92
CA LEU A 145 17.79 8.83 14.02
C LEU A 145 16.86 7.75 13.45
N ALA A 146 16.94 6.53 13.98
CA ALA A 146 15.85 5.55 13.97
C ALA A 146 14.66 6.03 14.83
N SER A 147 14.28 7.30 14.66
CA SER A 147 12.99 7.80 15.06
C SER A 147 11.93 7.05 14.24
N PRO A 148 10.73 6.81 14.80
CA PRO A 148 9.58 6.28 14.06
C PRO A 148 9.30 7.03 12.75
N LEU A 149 9.77 8.28 12.64
CA LEU A 149 9.77 9.08 11.42
C LEU A 149 10.57 8.44 10.27
N THR A 150 11.76 7.90 10.47
CA THR A 150 12.58 7.35 9.37
C THR A 150 11.99 6.06 8.81
N SER A 151 11.50 5.15 9.67
CA SER A 151 10.82 3.92 9.25
C SER A 151 9.43 4.19 8.67
N ALA A 152 8.66 5.15 9.22
CA ALA A 152 7.38 5.58 8.65
C ALA A 152 7.56 6.30 7.30
N ASN A 153 8.59 7.14 7.16
CA ASN A 153 8.93 7.79 5.90
C ASN A 153 9.34 6.77 4.85
N GLN A 154 10.12 5.74 5.22
CA GLN A 154 10.49 4.66 4.31
C GLN A 154 9.27 3.85 3.84
N GLY A 155 8.30 3.61 4.73
CA GLY A 155 7.02 2.99 4.40
C GLY A 155 6.19 3.83 3.43
N ALA A 156 6.07 5.13 3.68
CA ALA A 156 5.35 6.06 2.80
C ALA A 156 6.00 6.16 1.41
N ILE A 157 7.33 6.26 1.35
CA ILE A 157 8.10 6.25 0.10
C ILE A 157 7.87 4.95 -0.67
N SER A 158 7.88 3.80 0.01
CA SER A 158 7.67 2.50 -0.63
C SER A 158 6.26 2.37 -1.22
N LYS A 159 5.23 2.82 -0.48
CA LYS A 159 3.84 2.86 -0.97
C LYS A 159 3.68 3.77 -2.19
N GLU A 160 4.30 4.95 -2.17
CA GLU A 160 4.25 5.87 -3.31
C GLU A 160 4.99 5.28 -4.53
N LYS A 161 6.13 4.62 -4.34
CA LYS A 161 6.83 3.88 -5.40
C LYS A 161 5.96 2.81 -6.02
N GLU A 162 5.28 2.02 -5.20
CA GLU A 162 4.37 0.96 -5.67
C GLU A 162 3.19 1.54 -6.44
N TYR A 163 2.58 2.60 -5.92
CA TYR A 163 1.53 3.36 -6.61
C TYR A 163 1.97 3.80 -8.02
N TRP A 164 3.16 4.40 -8.15
CA TRP A 164 3.66 4.84 -9.46
C TRP A 164 3.97 3.68 -10.41
N LYS A 165 4.50 2.56 -9.91
CA LYS A 165 4.69 1.34 -10.71
C LYS A 165 3.36 0.85 -11.26
N ASP A 166 2.32 0.86 -10.44
CA ASP A 166 0.99 0.41 -10.82
C ASP A 166 0.30 1.32 -11.83
N ILE A 167 0.53 2.63 -11.76
CA ILE A 167 0.14 3.59 -12.80
C ILE A 167 0.86 3.29 -14.11
N LEU A 168 2.18 3.12 -14.06
CA LEU A 168 3.01 2.85 -15.23
C LEU A 168 2.60 1.55 -15.94
N LYS A 169 2.30 0.48 -15.21
CA LYS A 169 1.80 -0.78 -15.80
C LYS A 169 0.56 -0.55 -16.65
N ARG A 170 -0.41 0.22 -16.15
CA ARG A 170 -1.68 0.50 -16.83
C ARG A 170 -1.48 1.37 -18.06
N ILE A 171 -0.67 2.42 -17.93
CA ILE A 171 -0.33 3.29 -19.06
C ILE A 171 0.37 2.50 -20.17
N THR A 172 1.35 1.67 -19.82
CA THR A 172 2.02 0.79 -20.79
C THR A 172 1.05 -0.15 -21.48
N SER A 173 0.09 -0.73 -20.75
CA SER A 173 -0.97 -1.55 -21.34
C SER A 173 -1.81 -0.76 -22.35
N VAL A 174 -2.23 0.46 -22.01
CA VAL A 174 -2.96 1.34 -22.95
C VAL A 174 -2.13 1.65 -24.19
N VAL A 175 -0.84 1.98 -24.02
CA VAL A 175 0.05 2.28 -25.14
C VAL A 175 0.18 1.07 -26.06
N LYS A 176 0.37 -0.13 -25.49
CA LYS A 176 0.44 -1.38 -26.24
C LYS A 176 -0.85 -1.68 -26.99
N THR A 177 -2.02 -1.51 -26.36
CA THR A 177 -3.31 -1.73 -27.01
C THR A 177 -3.49 -0.79 -28.21
N ILE A 178 -3.21 0.51 -28.04
CA ILE A 178 -3.33 1.49 -29.12
C ILE A 178 -2.38 1.15 -30.28
N ALA A 179 -1.13 0.77 -29.97
CA ALA A 179 -0.15 0.36 -30.97
C ALA A 179 -0.63 -0.84 -31.78
N ILE A 180 -1.07 -1.91 -31.10
CA ILE A 180 -1.56 -3.15 -31.74
C ILE A 180 -2.79 -2.87 -32.61
N SER A 181 -3.68 -1.99 -32.16
CA SER A 181 -4.88 -1.60 -32.89
C SER A 181 -4.64 -0.58 -34.02
N ASN A 182 -3.39 -0.16 -34.28
CA ASN A 182 -3.04 0.88 -35.24
C ASN A 182 -3.86 2.19 -35.06
N LEU A 183 -4.24 2.49 -33.82
CA LEU A 183 -5.00 3.70 -33.50
C LEU A 183 -4.04 4.88 -33.30
N ALA A 184 -4.47 6.07 -33.71
CA ALA A 184 -3.72 7.27 -33.39
C ALA A 184 -3.71 7.48 -31.87
N PHE A 185 -2.52 7.60 -31.27
CA PHE A 185 -2.37 7.89 -29.84
C PHE A 185 -3.01 9.23 -29.46
N ARG A 186 -2.91 10.22 -30.37
CA ARG A 186 -3.26 11.62 -30.15
C ARG A 186 -4.41 12.08 -31.04
N GLY A 187 -5.16 13.07 -30.55
CA GLY A 187 -6.16 13.83 -31.28
C GLY A 187 -5.69 15.27 -31.51
N GLY A 188 -6.59 16.14 -31.97
CA GLY A 188 -6.28 17.56 -32.21
C GLY A 188 -6.04 18.40 -30.95
N ASN A 189 -6.50 17.94 -29.78
CA ASN A 189 -6.35 18.63 -28.48
C ASN A 189 -5.77 17.69 -27.40
N GLU A 190 -4.93 18.23 -26.51
CA GLU A 190 -4.22 17.51 -25.44
C GLU A 190 -4.76 17.80 -24.02
N LYS A 191 -5.85 18.55 -23.90
CA LYS A 191 -6.43 18.92 -22.61
C LYS A 191 -7.24 17.77 -22.03
N ILE A 192 -6.92 17.39 -20.79
CA ILE A 192 -7.54 16.25 -20.07
C ILE A 192 -9.06 16.29 -20.11
N ASP A 193 -9.73 17.44 -20.11
CA ASP A 193 -11.21 17.52 -20.06
C ASP A 193 -11.89 17.94 -21.37
N ASP A 194 -11.17 17.96 -22.49
CA ASP A 194 -11.74 18.40 -23.76
C ASP A 194 -12.42 17.25 -24.54
N CYS A 195 -13.53 17.52 -25.23
CA CYS A 195 -14.32 16.48 -25.90
C CYS A 195 -13.58 15.85 -27.11
N ASN A 196 -12.58 16.56 -27.65
CA ASN A 196 -11.64 16.07 -28.68
C ASN A 196 -10.38 15.42 -28.10
N ASN A 197 -10.55 14.67 -27.01
CA ASN A 197 -9.45 13.96 -26.37
C ASN A 197 -8.84 12.89 -27.28
N ALA A 198 -7.52 12.84 -27.29
CA ALA A 198 -6.70 11.75 -27.81
C ALA A 198 -7.22 10.36 -27.37
N ASN A 199 -7.16 9.35 -28.25
CA ASN A 199 -7.60 7.98 -27.94
C ASN A 199 -6.95 7.44 -26.65
N PHE A 200 -5.68 7.82 -26.42
CA PHE A 200 -4.97 7.53 -25.18
C PHE A 200 -5.70 8.04 -23.93
N LEU A 201 -6.02 9.33 -23.88
CA LEU A 201 -6.70 9.92 -22.71
C LEU A 201 -8.12 9.39 -22.54
N ARG A 202 -8.81 9.07 -23.65
CA ARG A 202 -10.15 8.51 -23.61
C ARG A 202 -10.17 7.10 -22.99
N ILE A 203 -9.20 6.25 -23.33
CA ILE A 203 -9.06 4.92 -22.71
C ILE A 203 -8.65 5.05 -21.25
N ILE A 204 -7.73 5.96 -20.91
CA ILE A 204 -7.33 6.20 -19.52
C ILE A 204 -8.51 6.63 -18.65
N LYS A 205 -9.39 7.52 -19.16
CA LYS A 205 -10.62 7.91 -18.47
C LYS A 205 -11.55 6.73 -18.24
N MET A 206 -11.75 5.89 -19.26
CA MET A 206 -12.57 4.69 -19.14
C MET A 206 -12.03 3.72 -18.09
N ILE A 207 -10.71 3.48 -18.05
CA ILE A 207 -10.10 2.63 -17.03
C ILE A 207 -10.33 3.22 -15.63
N ALA A 208 -10.20 4.54 -15.48
CA ALA A 208 -10.41 5.24 -14.22
C ALA A 208 -11.85 5.20 -13.68
N GLU A 209 -12.84 4.78 -14.48
CA GLU A 209 -14.20 4.52 -13.98
C GLU A 209 -14.28 3.26 -13.13
N PHE A 210 -13.39 2.30 -13.34
CA PHE A 210 -13.42 0.99 -12.69
C PHE A 210 -12.16 0.69 -11.87
N ASP A 211 -11.08 1.45 -12.08
CA ASP A 211 -9.80 1.25 -11.44
C ASP A 211 -9.52 2.36 -10.40
N PRO A 212 -9.52 2.03 -9.10
CA PRO A 212 -9.32 3.02 -8.03
C PRO A 212 -7.97 3.75 -8.11
N ILE A 213 -6.92 3.06 -8.58
CA ILE A 213 -5.57 3.64 -8.68
C ILE A 213 -5.54 4.70 -9.79
N MET A 214 -6.16 4.41 -10.94
CA MET A 214 -6.28 5.39 -12.04
C MET A 214 -7.24 6.52 -11.71
N GLN A 215 -8.34 6.22 -10.99
CA GLN A 215 -9.27 7.23 -10.50
C GLN A 215 -8.56 8.24 -9.59
N GLU A 216 -7.79 7.73 -8.62
CA GLU A 216 -6.99 8.53 -7.71
C GLU A 216 -5.93 9.34 -8.47
N HIS A 217 -5.29 8.75 -9.48
CA HIS A 217 -4.31 9.47 -10.31
C HIS A 217 -4.93 10.67 -11.03
N LEU A 218 -6.07 10.49 -11.68
CA LEU A 218 -6.79 11.61 -12.31
C LEU A 218 -7.23 12.64 -11.28
N ARG A 219 -7.65 12.22 -10.08
CA ARG A 219 -8.00 13.14 -8.98
C ARG A 219 -6.79 14.00 -8.57
N ARG A 220 -5.61 13.40 -8.37
CA ARG A 220 -4.36 14.11 -8.02
C ARG A 220 -3.97 15.13 -9.08
N ILE A 221 -4.14 14.79 -10.37
CA ILE A 221 -3.88 15.73 -11.49
C ILE A 221 -4.86 16.91 -11.47
N ARG A 222 -6.17 16.64 -11.36
CA ARG A 222 -7.20 17.70 -11.36
C ARG A 222 -7.03 18.67 -10.19
N LYS A 223 -6.68 18.16 -9.01
CA LYS A 223 -6.39 18.99 -7.84
C LYS A 223 -5.01 19.67 -7.87
N LYS A 224 -4.20 19.43 -8.92
CA LYS A 224 -2.82 19.94 -9.07
C LYS A 224 -1.89 19.53 -7.92
N GLU A 225 -2.18 18.40 -7.26
CA GLU A 225 -1.32 17.82 -6.21
C GLU A 225 -0.03 17.25 -6.80
N ILE A 226 -0.09 16.80 -8.07
CA ILE A 226 1.06 16.32 -8.82
C ILE A 226 1.33 17.22 -10.03
N ARG A 227 2.58 17.65 -10.17
CA ARG A 227 3.05 18.50 -11.27
C ARG A 227 3.51 17.67 -12.47
N HIS A 228 4.14 16.55 -12.21
CA HIS A 228 4.59 15.60 -13.22
C HIS A 228 3.65 14.41 -13.20
N HIS A 229 3.02 14.13 -14.35
CA HIS A 229 2.12 13.00 -14.50
C HIS A 229 2.38 12.27 -15.81
N TYR A 230 2.29 10.95 -15.78
CA TYR A 230 2.61 10.07 -16.91
C TYR A 230 1.56 10.10 -18.04
N LEU A 231 0.55 10.97 -17.92
CA LEU A 231 -0.45 11.21 -18.96
C LEU A 231 -0.10 12.34 -19.93
N GLY A 232 1.00 13.08 -19.68
CA GLY A 232 1.43 14.18 -20.53
C GLY A 232 2.04 13.72 -21.85
N HIS A 233 2.07 14.61 -22.84
CA HIS A 233 2.60 14.31 -24.16
C HIS A 233 4.08 13.90 -24.17
N ASN A 234 4.90 14.49 -23.31
CA ASN A 234 6.34 14.20 -23.29
C ASN A 234 6.60 12.73 -22.92
N ILE A 235 5.91 12.24 -21.89
CA ILE A 235 6.01 10.86 -21.44
C ILE A 235 5.47 9.89 -22.50
N GLN A 236 4.36 10.22 -23.16
CA GLN A 236 3.84 9.38 -24.25
C GLN A 236 4.88 9.23 -25.38
N ASN A 237 5.58 10.31 -25.75
CA ASN A 237 6.63 10.26 -26.77
C ASN A 237 7.80 9.38 -26.33
N GLU A 238 8.24 9.52 -25.07
CA GLU A 238 9.30 8.71 -24.50
C GLU A 238 8.93 7.22 -24.51
N MET A 239 7.73 6.85 -24.06
CA MET A 239 7.26 5.47 -24.08
C MET A 239 7.19 4.90 -25.51
N ILE A 240 6.72 5.68 -26.48
CA ILE A 240 6.70 5.27 -27.88
C ILE A 240 8.13 5.07 -28.41
N GLN A 241 9.06 5.97 -28.09
CA GLN A 241 10.46 5.85 -28.49
C GLN A 241 11.13 4.62 -27.88
N LEU A 242 10.93 4.38 -26.59
CA LEU A 242 11.46 3.21 -25.89
C LEU A 242 10.93 1.91 -26.50
N LEU A 243 9.61 1.81 -26.72
CA LEU A 243 9.02 0.64 -27.37
C LEU A 243 9.53 0.46 -28.80
N ALA A 244 9.65 1.54 -29.58
CA ALA A 244 10.17 1.48 -30.94
C ALA A 244 11.66 1.06 -30.97
N SER A 245 12.45 1.44 -29.97
CA SER A 245 13.87 1.08 -29.87
C SER A 245 14.06 -0.42 -29.59
N GLU A 246 13.16 -1.02 -28.82
CA GLU A 246 13.25 -2.46 -28.49
C GLU A 246 12.87 -3.33 -29.67
N VAL A 247 11.93 -2.89 -30.52
CA VAL A 247 11.49 -3.62 -31.74
C VAL A 247 12.52 -3.54 -32.88
N LYS A 248 13.42 -2.55 -32.86
CA LYS A 248 14.45 -2.35 -33.90
C LYS A 248 15.71 -3.20 -33.71
N LYS A 249 15.81 -3.98 -32.64
CA LYS A 249 16.88 -4.97 -32.43
C LYS A 249 16.61 -6.23 -33.24
#